data_AF-A0AAE0UFH1-F1
#
_entry.id   AF-A0AAE0UFH1-F1
#
_cell.length_a   1.000
_cell.length_b   1.000
_cell.length_c   1.000
_cell.angle_alpha   90.00
_cell.angle_beta   90.00
_cell.angle_gamma   90.00
#
_symmetry.space_group_name_H-M   'P 1'
#
loop_
_entity.id
_entity.type
_entity.pdbx_description
1 polymer ?
#
loop_
_entity_poly.entity_id
_entity_poly.type
_entity_poly.pdbx_seq_one_letter_code
_entity_poly.pdbx_strand_id
1 'polypeptide(L)'
;MSSSSSPSTSNPRRPPTGISIIIVGAGFAGLTTAIECHLSGHHVVIYESFPSLKVLGDIISFGANAGRIFSRWDNGRIAAKLRSLSIDLSQYGFRIHKYDTGEVVHHQISPKQDERAPVFNGHRGELHQVVFEYAREIGVEVRLGRRVEGYFEGEEGAGVVLEGGERVSADLVIGADGVRSKARQLVLGYEDKPKSSGYAVWRAWFPSTSMLLDPRTAEFCNNGDTFNGWIGPDVHFLFSTIKNGSDCCWVLTHKDEHDIDESWSFPGKLEEVYQVLEGWDPTCKAIVEKTPPEVLVDWKLVYRDPLPTWTSKHARILLVGDSAHPFLPTSAQGATQAMEDGVTIAVCLRRAGKENVQAAVRTHQEIRYERVRAVQKTGETTRDRWHKTDWEKGTKDPKSIAFPREDWIHQHDAEKHAEEVFDEIFKKFADPGREQSGPFLPKEEPVAVS
;
A
#
# COMPACT_ATOMS: atom_id res chain seq x y z
N MET A 1 -44.74 -1.66 -6.53
CA MET A 1 -43.67 -0.89 -5.86
C MET A 1 -43.12 -1.77 -4.74
N SER A 2 -42.17 -2.65 -5.08
CA SER A 2 -41.48 -3.48 -4.08
C SER A 2 -40.24 -2.72 -3.63
N SER A 3 -40.27 -2.25 -2.39
CA SER A 3 -39.10 -1.74 -1.68
C SER A 3 -38.02 -2.82 -1.64
N SER A 4 -36.94 -2.64 -2.40
CA SER A 4 -35.73 -3.43 -2.26
C SER A 4 -35.09 -3.08 -0.91
N SER A 5 -35.29 -3.95 0.08
CA SER A 5 -34.51 -3.93 1.31
C SER A 5 -33.04 -4.13 0.96
N SER A 6 -32.21 -3.14 1.25
CA SER A 6 -30.74 -3.27 1.19
C SER A 6 -30.31 -4.47 2.03
N PRO A 7 -29.37 -5.32 1.54
CA PRO A 7 -28.85 -6.41 2.35
C PRO A 7 -28.26 -5.84 3.65
N SER A 8 -28.67 -6.37 4.80
CA SER A 8 -28.16 -5.93 6.10
C SER A 8 -26.69 -6.30 6.19
N THR A 9 -25.81 -5.30 6.10
CA THR A 9 -24.38 -5.47 6.33
C THR A 9 -24.17 -5.91 7.77
N SER A 10 -23.42 -7.00 7.97
CA SER A 10 -23.31 -7.72 9.24
C SER A 10 -22.24 -7.18 10.19
N ASN A 11 -21.52 -6.11 9.80
CA ASN A 11 -20.75 -5.28 10.71
C ASN A 11 -21.64 -4.14 11.23
N PRO A 12 -22.26 -4.26 12.42
CA PRO A 12 -23.08 -3.18 12.95
C PRO A 12 -22.20 -1.97 13.25
N ARG A 13 -22.54 -0.84 12.63
CA ARG A 13 -21.95 0.45 12.97
C ARG A 13 -22.16 0.72 14.47
N ARG A 14 -21.09 1.12 15.17
CA ARG A 14 -21.16 1.53 16.58
C ARG A 14 -22.01 2.81 16.74
N PRO A 15 -22.51 3.12 17.95
CA PRO A 15 -23.24 4.35 18.22
C PRO A 15 -22.46 5.61 17.78
N PRO A 16 -23.15 6.67 17.33
CA PRO A 16 -22.49 7.91 16.93
C PRO A 16 -21.61 8.49 18.02
N THR A 17 -20.35 8.78 17.67
CA THR A 17 -19.35 9.38 18.57
C THR A 17 -19.41 10.90 18.61
N GLY A 18 -20.10 11.51 17.65
CA GLY A 18 -20.13 12.96 17.45
C GLY A 18 -18.87 13.56 16.81
N ILE A 19 -17.89 12.73 16.44
CA ILE A 19 -16.66 13.14 15.74
C ILE A 19 -16.91 13.17 14.23
N SER A 20 -16.61 14.30 13.61
CA SER A 20 -16.63 14.54 12.17
C SER A 20 -15.23 14.49 11.58
N ILE A 21 -15.07 13.81 10.45
CA ILE A 21 -13.78 13.55 9.81
C ILE A 21 -13.89 13.81 8.31
N ILE A 22 -12.95 14.60 7.78
CA ILE A 22 -12.72 14.76 6.35
C ILE A 22 -11.53 13.90 5.95
N ILE A 23 -11.68 13.08 4.91
CA ILE A 23 -10.58 12.29 4.34
C ILE A 23 -10.31 12.79 2.93
N VAL A 24 -9.06 13.12 2.62
CA VAL A 24 -8.66 13.59 1.29
C VAL A 24 -7.96 12.46 0.55
N GLY A 25 -8.58 11.97 -0.53
CA GLY A 25 -8.10 10.85 -1.35
C GLY A 25 -8.85 9.54 -1.07
N ALA A 26 -9.32 8.89 -2.13
CA ALA A 26 -10.05 7.62 -2.08
C ALA A 26 -9.16 6.41 -2.45
N GLY A 27 -7.85 6.45 -2.15
CA GLY A 27 -6.97 5.29 -2.25
C GLY A 27 -7.23 4.26 -1.14
N PHE A 28 -6.47 3.16 -1.09
CA PHE A 28 -6.61 2.14 -0.03
C PHE A 28 -6.47 2.71 1.38
N ALA A 29 -5.57 3.68 1.58
CA ALA A 29 -5.40 4.39 2.85
C ALA A 29 -6.69 5.11 3.27
N GLY A 30 -7.22 5.96 2.37
CA GLY A 30 -8.41 6.77 2.64
C GLY A 30 -9.68 5.93 2.78
N LEU A 31 -9.88 4.93 1.91
CA LEU A 31 -11.03 4.03 2.00
C LEU A 31 -11.02 3.19 3.27
N THR A 32 -9.87 2.61 3.64
CA THR A 32 -9.75 1.83 4.88
C THR A 32 -10.00 2.71 6.09
N THR A 33 -9.38 3.88 6.15
CA THR A 33 -9.63 4.86 7.21
C THR A 33 -11.11 5.21 7.29
N ALA A 34 -11.77 5.45 6.15
CA ALA A 34 -13.17 5.82 6.13
C ALA A 34 -14.09 4.71 6.61
N ILE A 35 -13.85 3.47 6.16
CA ILE A 35 -14.60 2.28 6.58
C ILE A 35 -14.46 2.09 8.09
N GLU A 36 -13.23 2.06 8.60
CA GLU A 36 -12.94 1.81 10.02
C GLU A 36 -13.50 2.91 10.92
N CYS A 37 -13.34 4.18 10.50
CA CYS A 37 -13.90 5.30 11.25
C CYS A 37 -15.44 5.30 11.20
N HIS A 38 -16.04 4.99 10.06
CA HIS A 38 -17.49 4.90 9.92
C HIS A 38 -18.06 3.81 10.82
N LEU A 39 -17.50 2.59 10.77
CA LEU A 39 -17.88 1.45 11.61
C LEU A 39 -17.68 1.75 13.11
N SER A 40 -16.69 2.58 13.45
CA SER A 40 -16.48 3.07 14.81
C SER A 40 -17.46 4.16 15.27
N GLY A 41 -18.41 4.57 14.43
CA GLY A 41 -19.46 5.52 14.78
C GLY A 41 -19.09 6.98 14.50
N HIS A 42 -18.01 7.26 13.75
CA HIS A 42 -17.66 8.61 13.32
C HIS A 42 -18.48 9.03 12.09
N HIS A 43 -18.63 10.34 11.88
CA HIS A 43 -19.19 10.92 10.66
C HIS A 43 -18.06 11.22 9.68
N VAL A 44 -18.04 10.56 8.53
CA VAL A 44 -16.89 10.58 7.62
C VAL A 44 -17.32 10.97 6.21
N VAL A 45 -16.58 11.88 5.60
CA VAL A 45 -16.73 12.26 4.18
C VAL A 45 -15.38 12.18 3.48
N ILE A 46 -15.31 11.42 2.38
CA ILE A 46 -14.15 11.37 1.50
C ILE A 46 -14.29 12.40 0.38
N TYR A 47 -13.23 13.16 0.12
CA TYR A 47 -13.09 14.02 -1.05
C TYR A 47 -12.05 13.43 -2.00
N GLU A 48 -12.46 13.14 -3.24
CA GLU A 48 -11.61 12.57 -4.29
C GLU A 48 -11.65 13.43 -5.54
N SER A 49 -10.47 13.71 -6.08
CA SER A 49 -10.26 14.55 -7.26
C SER A 49 -10.75 13.91 -8.56
N PHE A 50 -10.66 12.58 -8.70
CA PHE A 50 -11.13 11.90 -9.90
C PHE A 50 -12.67 11.98 -10.00
N PRO A 51 -13.22 12.34 -11.17
CA PRO A 51 -14.67 12.52 -11.35
C PRO A 51 -15.44 11.20 -11.35
N SER A 52 -14.75 10.08 -11.58
CA SER A 52 -15.32 8.75 -11.59
C SER A 52 -14.28 7.74 -11.10
N LEU A 53 -14.74 6.60 -10.58
CA LEU A 53 -13.88 5.44 -10.37
C LEU A 53 -13.28 5.02 -11.71
N LYS A 54 -11.98 4.73 -11.73
CA LYS A 54 -11.30 4.15 -12.89
C LYS A 54 -10.56 2.90 -12.45
N VAL A 55 -10.78 1.80 -13.17
CA VAL A 55 -10.03 0.55 -12.98
C VAL A 55 -8.67 0.73 -13.63
N LEU A 56 -7.76 1.34 -12.87
CA LEU A 56 -6.39 1.64 -13.30
C LEU A 56 -5.40 0.99 -12.35
N GLY A 57 -4.27 0.60 -12.91
CA GLY A 57 -3.14 0.13 -12.14
C GLY A 57 -2.57 -1.13 -12.75
N ASP A 58 -1.97 -1.89 -11.88
CA ASP A 58 -1.25 -3.11 -12.18
C ASP A 58 -1.38 -4.01 -10.93
N ILE A 59 -0.52 -5.01 -10.78
CA ILE A 59 -0.44 -5.87 -9.62
C ILE A 59 -0.26 -5.07 -8.31
N ILE A 60 -0.96 -5.47 -7.26
CA ILE A 60 -0.77 -5.00 -5.89
C ILE A 60 -0.89 -6.18 -4.92
N SER A 61 -0.06 -6.16 -3.88
CA SER A 61 -0.01 -7.20 -2.86
C SER A 61 -0.43 -6.69 -1.48
N PHE A 62 -1.14 -7.54 -0.74
CA PHE A 62 -1.52 -7.36 0.65
C PHE A 62 -1.07 -8.57 1.47
N GLY A 63 -0.27 -8.30 2.50
CA GLY A 63 0.18 -9.32 3.45
C GLY A 63 -0.94 -9.77 4.39
N ALA A 64 -0.67 -10.83 5.16
CA ALA A 64 -1.62 -11.41 6.12
C ALA A 64 -2.12 -10.39 7.17
N ASN A 65 -1.32 -9.38 7.49
CA ASN A 65 -1.69 -8.25 8.34
C ASN A 65 -2.82 -7.38 7.75
N ALA A 66 -2.82 -7.08 6.44
CA ALA A 66 -4.00 -6.52 5.77
C ALA A 66 -5.12 -7.56 5.59
N GLY A 67 -4.74 -8.83 5.40
CA GLY A 67 -5.66 -9.98 5.38
C GLY A 67 -6.65 -9.98 6.53
N ARG A 68 -6.14 -9.80 7.77
CA ARG A 68 -6.98 -9.73 8.98
C ARG A 68 -8.00 -8.62 8.93
N ILE A 69 -7.62 -7.46 8.39
CA ILE A 69 -8.51 -6.29 8.27
C ILE A 69 -9.64 -6.63 7.29
N PHE A 70 -9.31 -7.12 6.09
CA PHE A 70 -10.31 -7.52 5.11
C PHE A 70 -11.23 -8.64 5.61
N SER A 71 -10.70 -9.62 6.37
CA SER A 71 -11.50 -10.71 6.94
C SER A 71 -12.48 -10.25 8.03
N ARG A 72 -12.26 -9.10 8.67
CA ARG A 72 -13.23 -8.50 9.60
C ARG A 72 -14.36 -7.78 8.88
N TRP A 73 -14.17 -7.40 7.62
CA TRP A 73 -15.17 -6.64 6.88
C TRP A 73 -16.30 -7.54 6.40
N ASP A 74 -17.49 -7.26 6.96
CA ASP A 74 -18.73 -7.96 6.68
C ASP A 74 -18.60 -9.48 6.80
N ASN A 75 -18.07 -9.92 7.96
CA ASN A 75 -17.85 -11.31 8.30
C ASN A 75 -17.09 -12.10 7.22
N GLY A 76 -16.08 -11.45 6.61
CA GLY A 76 -15.20 -12.06 5.62
C GLY A 76 -15.73 -12.03 4.18
N ARG A 77 -16.93 -11.50 3.92
CA ARG A 77 -17.45 -11.38 2.53
C ARG A 77 -16.50 -10.57 1.66
N ILE A 78 -15.92 -9.50 2.20
CA ILE A 78 -15.01 -8.65 1.43
C ILE A 78 -13.70 -9.39 1.13
N ALA A 79 -13.12 -10.07 2.12
CA ALA A 79 -11.97 -10.94 1.90
C ALA A 79 -12.25 -12.02 0.82
N ALA A 80 -13.42 -12.66 0.85
CA ALA A 80 -13.78 -13.67 -0.15
C ALA A 80 -13.85 -13.09 -1.58
N LYS A 81 -14.46 -11.90 -1.75
CA LYS A 81 -14.49 -11.20 -3.05
C LYS A 81 -13.08 -10.84 -3.55
N LEU A 82 -12.24 -10.29 -2.68
CA LEU A 82 -10.86 -9.96 -3.02
C LEU A 82 -10.06 -11.23 -3.39
N ARG A 83 -10.32 -12.34 -2.70
CA ARG A 83 -9.66 -13.62 -2.97
C ARG A 83 -9.98 -14.16 -4.35
N SER A 84 -11.23 -14.06 -4.81
CA SER A 84 -11.62 -14.49 -6.16
C SER A 84 -10.98 -13.68 -7.29
N LEU A 85 -10.42 -12.51 -6.98
CA LEU A 85 -9.72 -11.62 -7.92
C LEU A 85 -8.20 -11.67 -7.75
N SER A 86 -7.70 -12.48 -6.82
CA SER A 86 -6.29 -12.59 -6.47
C SER A 86 -5.69 -13.89 -6.96
N ILE A 87 -4.38 -13.88 -7.12
CA ILE A 87 -3.58 -15.04 -7.48
C ILE A 87 -3.69 -16.14 -6.41
N ASP A 88 -3.83 -17.40 -6.84
CA ASP A 88 -3.74 -18.56 -5.96
C ASP A 88 -2.46 -19.37 -6.22
N LEU A 89 -1.44 -19.08 -5.41
CA LEU A 89 -0.16 -19.78 -5.45
C LEU A 89 -0.08 -20.97 -4.50
N SER A 90 -1.20 -21.53 -4.03
CA SER A 90 -1.20 -22.66 -3.08
C SER A 90 -0.51 -23.92 -3.62
N GLN A 91 -0.65 -24.18 -4.91
CA GLN A 91 -0.02 -25.33 -5.59
C GLN A 91 1.26 -24.95 -6.33
N TYR A 92 1.47 -23.67 -6.64
CA TYR A 92 2.61 -23.21 -7.45
C TYR A 92 3.76 -22.61 -6.63
N GLY A 93 3.50 -21.88 -5.54
CA GLY A 93 4.55 -21.16 -4.81
C GLY A 93 5.20 -20.02 -5.61
N PHE A 94 6.43 -19.66 -5.27
CA PHE A 94 7.26 -18.69 -5.99
C PHE A 94 8.53 -19.39 -6.50
N ARG A 95 8.73 -19.40 -7.82
CA ARG A 95 9.96 -19.94 -8.43
C ARG A 95 10.95 -18.81 -8.65
N ILE A 96 12.15 -18.98 -8.10
CA ILE A 96 13.24 -18.01 -8.20
C ILE A 96 14.29 -18.59 -9.12
N HIS A 97 14.51 -17.89 -10.22
CA HIS A 97 15.42 -18.22 -11.30
C HIS A 97 16.69 -17.37 -11.19
N LYS A 98 17.82 -17.95 -11.58
CA LYS A 98 19.02 -17.16 -11.88
C LYS A 98 18.85 -16.45 -13.23
N TYR A 99 19.18 -15.16 -13.29
CA TYR A 99 18.85 -14.33 -14.45
C TYR A 99 19.42 -14.80 -15.79
N ASP A 100 20.65 -15.34 -15.83
CA ASP A 100 21.37 -15.66 -17.07
C ASP A 100 21.10 -17.08 -17.58
N THR A 101 21.03 -18.07 -16.68
CA THR A 101 20.82 -19.48 -17.04
C THR A 101 19.35 -19.88 -17.08
N GLY A 102 18.47 -19.13 -16.41
CA GLY A 102 17.06 -19.50 -16.22
C GLY A 102 16.84 -20.64 -15.23
N GLU A 103 17.90 -21.17 -14.62
CA GLU A 103 17.83 -22.26 -13.64
C GLU A 103 16.97 -21.86 -12.44
N VAL A 104 15.99 -22.70 -12.07
CA VAL A 104 15.22 -22.54 -10.83
C VAL A 104 16.11 -22.90 -9.64
N VAL A 105 16.64 -21.87 -8.97
CA VAL A 105 17.53 -22.03 -7.80
C VAL A 105 16.73 -22.24 -6.53
N HIS A 106 15.54 -21.65 -6.43
CA HIS A 106 14.66 -21.84 -5.28
C HIS A 106 13.20 -21.97 -5.67
N HIS A 107 12.50 -22.93 -5.05
CA HIS A 107 11.05 -23.03 -5.10
C HIS A 107 10.48 -22.71 -3.71
N GLN A 108 10.10 -21.45 -3.51
CA GLN A 108 9.57 -20.96 -2.24
C GLN A 108 8.08 -21.29 -2.13
N ILE A 109 7.75 -22.33 -1.38
CA ILE A 109 6.36 -22.77 -1.18
C ILE A 109 5.54 -21.69 -0.46
N SER A 110 4.30 -21.50 -0.90
CA SER A 110 3.34 -20.62 -0.25
C SER A 110 2.99 -21.17 1.15
N PRO A 111 2.88 -20.33 2.19
CA PRO A 111 2.44 -20.80 3.49
C PRO A 111 1.00 -21.32 3.39
N LYS A 112 0.61 -22.18 4.33
CA LYS A 112 -0.79 -22.60 4.43
C LYS A 112 -1.68 -21.37 4.58
N GLN A 113 -2.76 -21.31 3.80
CA GLN A 113 -3.71 -20.21 3.87
C GLN A 113 -4.43 -20.23 5.24
N ASP A 114 -4.50 -19.05 5.86
CA ASP A 114 -5.34 -18.78 7.02
C ASP A 114 -6.50 -17.89 6.55
N GLU A 115 -7.73 -18.39 6.64
CA GLU A 115 -8.94 -17.65 6.24
C GLU A 115 -9.16 -16.38 7.09
N ARG A 116 -8.57 -16.32 8.29
CA ARG A 116 -8.62 -15.13 9.15
C ARG A 116 -7.58 -14.09 8.76
N ALA A 117 -6.58 -14.46 7.98
CA ALA A 117 -5.47 -13.60 7.57
C ALA A 117 -4.98 -13.93 6.15
N PRO A 118 -5.87 -13.95 5.13
CA PRO A 118 -5.51 -14.30 3.77
C PRO A 118 -4.56 -13.27 3.18
N VAL A 119 -3.68 -13.73 2.28
CA VAL A 119 -2.86 -12.83 1.45
C VAL A 119 -3.59 -12.55 0.14
N PHE A 120 -3.40 -11.36 -0.41
CA PHE A 120 -3.98 -10.98 -1.69
C PHE A 120 -2.89 -10.47 -2.60
N ASN A 121 -2.95 -10.84 -3.87
CA ASN A 121 -2.08 -10.30 -4.89
C ASN A 121 -2.84 -10.32 -6.21
N GLY A 122 -3.21 -9.16 -6.74
CA GLY A 122 -4.15 -9.05 -7.86
C GLY A 122 -4.19 -7.66 -8.49
N HIS A 123 -5.10 -7.44 -9.44
CA HIS A 123 -5.17 -6.17 -10.15
C HIS A 123 -5.63 -5.04 -9.21
N ARG A 124 -4.79 -4.03 -9.02
CA ARG A 124 -5.02 -2.90 -8.11
C ARG A 124 -6.39 -2.26 -8.32
N GLY A 125 -6.78 -2.02 -9.57
CA GLY A 125 -8.06 -1.39 -9.88
C GLY A 125 -9.26 -2.25 -9.50
N GLU A 126 -9.17 -3.58 -9.67
CA GLU A 126 -10.27 -4.51 -9.36
C GLU A 126 -10.41 -4.68 -7.84
N LEU A 127 -9.29 -4.88 -7.13
CA LEU A 127 -9.29 -4.96 -5.67
C LEU A 127 -9.75 -3.64 -5.02
N HIS A 128 -9.33 -2.50 -5.58
CA HIS A 128 -9.76 -1.18 -5.14
C HIS A 128 -11.26 -0.97 -5.31
N GLN A 129 -11.82 -1.39 -6.45
CA GLN A 129 -13.26 -1.30 -6.72
C GLN A 129 -14.08 -2.04 -5.65
N VAL A 130 -13.66 -3.24 -5.24
CA VAL A 130 -14.35 -4.00 -4.17
C VAL A 130 -14.39 -3.20 -2.87
N VAL A 131 -13.27 -2.58 -2.47
CA VAL A 131 -13.19 -1.78 -1.24
C VAL A 131 -14.01 -0.48 -1.37
N PHE A 132 -13.96 0.18 -2.53
CA PHE A 132 -14.71 1.40 -2.82
C PHE A 132 -16.22 1.16 -2.76
N GLU A 133 -16.69 0.08 -3.38
CA GLU A 133 -18.09 -0.32 -3.37
C GLU A 133 -18.54 -0.67 -1.95
N TYR A 134 -17.71 -1.39 -1.18
CA TYR A 134 -18.02 -1.71 0.22
C TYR A 134 -18.18 -0.45 1.08
N ALA A 135 -17.27 0.53 0.96
CA ALA A 135 -17.38 1.80 1.68
C ALA A 135 -18.73 2.48 1.41
N ARG A 136 -19.17 2.52 0.14
CA ARG A 136 -20.47 3.08 -0.23
C ARG A 136 -21.64 2.24 0.27
N GLU A 137 -21.52 0.92 0.21
CA GLU A 137 -22.54 -0.04 0.66
C GLU A 137 -22.87 0.16 2.15
N ILE A 138 -21.87 0.41 2.99
CA ILE A 138 -22.06 0.66 4.43
C ILE A 138 -22.45 2.12 4.74
N GLY A 139 -22.52 3.00 3.76
CA GLY A 139 -22.95 4.39 3.92
C GLY A 139 -21.84 5.41 4.18
N VAL A 140 -20.59 5.13 3.81
CA VAL A 140 -19.55 6.17 3.73
C VAL A 140 -19.88 7.12 2.58
N GLU A 141 -19.89 8.43 2.87
CA GLU A 141 -20.07 9.46 1.86
C GLU A 141 -18.77 9.67 1.09
N VAL A 142 -18.80 9.47 -0.23
CA VAL A 142 -17.64 9.68 -1.12
C VAL A 142 -17.99 10.70 -2.20
N ARG A 143 -17.36 11.87 -2.13
CA ARG A 143 -17.55 12.98 -3.07
C ARG A 143 -16.46 12.97 -4.14
N LEU A 144 -16.78 12.39 -5.29
CA LEU A 144 -15.91 12.34 -6.48
C LEU A 144 -15.90 13.69 -7.22
N GLY A 145 -14.84 13.95 -7.99
CA GLY A 145 -14.65 15.18 -8.76
C GLY A 145 -14.47 16.42 -7.88
N ARG A 146 -14.04 16.24 -6.63
CA ARG A 146 -13.85 17.31 -5.65
C ARG A 146 -12.39 17.40 -5.26
N ARG A 147 -11.63 18.20 -6.02
CA ARG A 147 -10.22 18.46 -5.75
C ARG A 147 -10.08 19.36 -4.52
N VAL A 148 -9.23 18.95 -3.59
CA VAL A 148 -8.77 19.78 -2.47
C VAL A 148 -7.55 20.58 -2.91
N GLU A 149 -7.56 21.88 -2.66
CA GLU A 149 -6.48 22.80 -3.03
C GLU A 149 -5.73 23.36 -1.83
N GLY A 150 -6.38 23.43 -0.67
CA GLY A 150 -5.78 23.94 0.57
C GLY A 150 -6.36 23.28 1.82
N TYR A 151 -5.69 23.50 2.95
CA TYR A 151 -6.09 23.00 4.26
C TYR A 151 -6.01 24.15 5.27
N PHE A 152 -6.78 24.04 6.35
CA PHE A 152 -6.74 24.97 7.48
C PHE A 152 -7.01 24.23 8.79
N GLU A 153 -6.46 24.73 9.89
CA GLU A 153 -6.73 24.22 11.24
C GLU A 153 -6.68 25.33 12.28
N GLY A 154 -7.30 25.06 13.43
CA GLY A 154 -7.26 25.89 14.63
C GLY A 154 -7.48 25.04 15.88
N GLU A 155 -7.73 25.70 17.01
CA GLU A 155 -7.93 24.98 18.28
C GLU A 155 -9.20 24.14 18.29
N GLU A 156 -10.26 24.60 17.64
CA GLU A 156 -11.60 23.97 17.69
C GLU A 156 -11.88 22.99 16.54
N GLY A 157 -11.08 23.00 15.46
CA GLY A 157 -11.35 22.17 14.30
C GLY A 157 -10.33 22.32 13.18
N ALA A 158 -10.54 21.57 12.09
CA ALA A 158 -9.76 21.65 10.86
C ALA A 158 -10.66 21.57 9.63
N GLY A 159 -10.11 21.76 8.45
CA GLY A 159 -10.87 21.70 7.22
C GLY A 159 -10.04 21.81 5.96
N VAL A 160 -10.75 21.77 4.83
CA VAL A 160 -10.20 21.82 3.49
C VAL A 160 -10.83 22.93 2.66
N VAL A 161 -10.07 23.45 1.70
CA VAL A 161 -10.54 24.35 0.65
C VAL A 161 -10.61 23.54 -0.64
N LEU A 162 -11.79 23.45 -1.22
CA LEU A 162 -12.02 22.77 -2.49
C LEU A 162 -11.69 23.70 -3.67
N GLU A 163 -11.43 23.11 -4.83
CA GLU A 163 -11.38 23.82 -6.11
C GLU A 163 -12.65 24.66 -6.29
N GLY A 164 -12.48 25.95 -6.56
CA GLY A 164 -13.56 26.95 -6.58
C GLY A 164 -13.78 27.70 -5.26
N GLY A 165 -13.00 27.38 -4.21
CA GLY A 165 -12.92 28.17 -2.98
C GLY A 165 -13.89 27.77 -1.85
N GLU A 166 -14.71 26.75 -2.03
CA GLU A 166 -15.59 26.24 -0.97
C GLU A 166 -14.78 25.72 0.21
N ARG A 167 -15.14 26.13 1.44
CA ARG A 167 -14.50 25.69 2.67
C ARG A 167 -15.39 24.69 3.39
N VAL A 168 -14.81 23.55 3.78
CA VAL A 168 -15.50 22.49 4.53
C VAL A 168 -14.72 22.21 5.81
N SER A 169 -15.42 22.19 6.95
CA SER A 169 -14.83 21.99 8.28
C SER A 169 -15.26 20.67 8.92
N ALA A 170 -14.41 20.16 9.80
CA ALA A 170 -14.61 18.97 10.62
C ALA A 170 -13.75 19.03 11.89
N ASP A 171 -13.90 18.06 12.79
CA ASP A 171 -13.05 17.93 13.98
C ASP A 171 -11.61 17.53 13.62
N LEU A 172 -11.46 16.76 12.53
CA LEU A 172 -10.21 16.19 12.02
C LEU A 172 -10.21 16.14 10.47
N VAL A 173 -9.06 16.44 9.87
CA VAL A 173 -8.76 16.13 8.46
C VAL A 173 -7.68 15.05 8.38
N ILE A 174 -7.86 14.06 7.52
CA ILE A 174 -6.87 13.02 7.26
C ILE A 174 -6.44 13.12 5.78
N GLY A 175 -5.16 13.44 5.58
CA GLY A 175 -4.51 13.44 4.27
C GLY A 175 -4.13 12.03 3.85
N ALA A 176 -4.91 11.44 2.95
CA ALA A 176 -4.66 10.16 2.29
C ALA A 176 -4.41 10.36 0.78
N ASP A 177 -3.82 11.50 0.42
CA ASP A 177 -3.66 12.06 -0.92
C ASP A 177 -2.37 11.59 -1.62
N GLY A 178 -1.74 10.56 -1.08
CA GLY A 178 -0.68 9.79 -1.73
C GLY A 178 0.68 10.49 -1.80
N VAL A 179 1.54 9.99 -2.69
CA VAL A 179 2.94 10.44 -2.78
C VAL A 179 3.12 11.93 -3.14
N ARG A 180 2.10 12.57 -3.74
CA ARG A 180 2.08 14.00 -4.11
C ARG A 180 1.27 14.85 -3.11
N SER A 181 1.27 14.43 -1.84
CA SER A 181 0.44 15.01 -0.81
C SER A 181 0.66 16.51 -0.62
N LYS A 182 -0.42 17.28 -0.71
CA LYS A 182 -0.45 18.69 -0.29
C LYS A 182 -0.64 18.79 1.22
N ALA A 183 -1.34 17.83 1.84
CA ALA A 183 -1.45 17.76 3.29
C ALA A 183 -0.07 17.66 3.95
N ARG A 184 0.86 16.89 3.35
CA ARG A 184 2.23 16.73 3.86
C ARG A 184 2.97 18.05 3.95
N GLN A 185 2.93 18.86 2.90
CA GLN A 185 3.58 20.17 2.89
C GLN A 185 3.07 21.07 4.02
N LEU A 186 1.76 21.04 4.29
CA LEU A 186 1.17 21.81 5.39
C LEU A 186 1.59 21.28 6.76
N VAL A 187 1.59 19.96 6.96
CA VAL A 187 2.01 19.34 8.22
C VAL A 187 3.47 19.66 8.54
N LEU A 188 4.34 19.63 7.54
CA LEU A 188 5.78 19.87 7.70
C LEU A 188 6.14 21.36 7.73
N GLY A 189 5.33 22.22 7.11
CA GLY A 189 5.64 23.64 6.92
C GLY A 189 6.69 23.90 5.83
N TYR A 190 7.12 22.87 5.09
CA TYR A 190 8.05 22.96 3.96
C TYR A 190 7.72 21.90 2.91
N GLU A 191 8.26 22.08 1.71
CA GLU A 191 8.13 21.09 0.64
C GLU A 191 9.13 19.94 0.86
N ASP A 192 8.59 18.75 1.11
CA ASP A 192 9.36 17.52 1.22
C ASP A 192 9.59 16.88 -0.16
N LYS A 193 10.77 17.18 -0.72
CA LYS A 193 11.16 16.78 -2.06
C LYS A 193 11.49 15.28 -2.13
N PRO A 194 11.00 14.57 -3.16
CA PRO A 194 11.37 13.17 -3.38
C PRO A 194 12.88 13.02 -3.60
N LYS A 195 13.44 11.87 -3.23
CA LYS A 195 14.83 11.50 -3.52
C LYS A 195 14.86 10.31 -4.49
N SER A 196 15.79 10.31 -5.44
CA SER A 196 15.93 9.16 -6.34
C SER A 196 16.29 7.93 -5.51
N SER A 197 15.64 6.80 -5.78
CA SER A 197 16.07 5.53 -5.19
C SER A 197 17.28 4.92 -5.92
N GLY A 198 17.68 5.51 -7.06
CA GLY A 198 18.63 4.95 -8.02
C GLY A 198 18.02 3.95 -9.00
N TYR A 199 16.70 3.70 -8.91
CA TYR A 199 16.00 2.70 -9.69
C TYR A 199 14.65 3.20 -10.21
N ALA A 200 14.21 2.57 -11.29
CA ALA A 200 12.85 2.64 -11.82
C ALA A 200 12.34 1.22 -12.12
N VAL A 201 11.07 1.11 -12.50
CA VAL A 201 10.43 -0.16 -12.79
C VAL A 201 9.57 -0.05 -14.03
N TRP A 202 9.89 -0.85 -15.04
CA TRP A 202 8.95 -1.14 -16.10
C TRP A 202 7.92 -2.13 -15.60
N ARG A 203 6.66 -1.90 -15.98
CA ARG A 203 5.58 -2.78 -15.59
C ARG A 203 4.47 -2.83 -16.62
N ALA A 204 3.78 -3.95 -16.67
CA ALA A 204 2.65 -4.16 -17.56
C ALA A 204 1.68 -5.20 -17.01
N TRP A 205 0.41 -5.02 -17.36
CA TRP A 205 -0.67 -5.99 -17.16
C TRP A 205 -1.45 -6.16 -18.46
N PHE A 206 -1.66 -7.39 -18.92
CA PHE A 206 -2.41 -7.66 -20.14
C PHE A 206 -2.94 -9.11 -20.21
N PRO A 207 -3.93 -9.39 -21.09
CA PRO A 207 -4.42 -10.75 -21.32
C PRO A 207 -3.32 -11.67 -21.85
N SER A 208 -3.24 -12.90 -21.33
CA SER A 208 -2.25 -13.91 -21.69
C SER A 208 -2.49 -14.60 -23.04
N THR A 209 -3.44 -14.12 -23.85
CA THR A 209 -3.88 -14.79 -25.09
C THR A 209 -2.73 -15.01 -26.07
N SER A 210 -1.84 -14.03 -26.25
CA SER A 210 -0.67 -14.14 -27.13
C SER A 210 0.43 -15.04 -26.54
N MET A 211 0.50 -15.17 -25.21
CA MET A 211 1.45 -16.05 -24.51
C MET A 211 1.09 -17.52 -24.67
N LEU A 212 -0.21 -17.84 -24.62
CA LEU A 212 -0.73 -19.20 -24.80
C LEU A 212 -0.41 -19.80 -26.18
N LEU A 213 -0.26 -18.96 -27.20
CA LEU A 213 0.01 -19.38 -28.57
C LEU A 213 1.50 -19.61 -28.85
N ASP A 214 2.39 -19.19 -27.95
CA ASP A 214 3.84 -19.32 -28.12
C ASP A 214 4.38 -20.43 -27.21
N PRO A 215 4.98 -21.50 -27.77
CA PRO A 215 5.53 -22.61 -26.98
C PRO A 215 6.56 -22.19 -25.92
N ARG A 216 7.22 -21.03 -26.09
CA ARG A 216 8.20 -20.49 -25.12
C ARG A 216 7.55 -19.93 -23.85
N THR A 217 6.27 -19.59 -23.90
CA THR A 217 5.54 -18.94 -22.79
C THR A 217 4.27 -19.66 -22.38
N ALA A 218 3.77 -20.60 -23.20
CA ALA A 218 2.51 -21.28 -22.98
C ALA A 218 2.48 -22.08 -21.67
N GLU A 219 3.62 -22.57 -21.18
CA GLU A 219 3.67 -23.32 -19.92
C GLU A 219 3.20 -22.49 -18.72
N PHE A 220 3.45 -21.18 -18.69
CA PHE A 220 3.05 -20.33 -17.57
C PHE A 220 1.53 -20.20 -17.49
N CYS A 221 0.88 -20.07 -18.64
CA CYS A 221 -0.57 -19.88 -18.72
C CYS A 221 -1.34 -21.19 -18.56
N ASN A 222 -0.77 -22.32 -19.03
CA ASN A 222 -1.40 -23.65 -18.90
C ASN A 222 -1.37 -24.20 -17.46
N ASN A 223 -0.51 -23.66 -16.60
CA ASN A 223 -0.41 -24.06 -15.19
C ASN A 223 -1.29 -23.21 -14.25
N GLY A 224 -2.24 -22.46 -14.80
CA GLY A 224 -3.10 -21.56 -14.03
C GLY A 224 -2.33 -20.35 -13.52
N ASP A 225 -2.40 -20.11 -12.21
CA ASP A 225 -1.76 -18.99 -11.55
C ASP A 225 -0.31 -19.34 -11.18
N THR A 226 0.64 -18.52 -11.63
CA THR A 226 2.08 -18.76 -11.47
C THR A 226 2.78 -17.51 -10.98
N PHE A 227 3.90 -17.68 -10.28
CA PHE A 227 4.77 -16.57 -9.87
C PHE A 227 6.22 -16.96 -10.02
N ASN A 228 6.93 -16.22 -10.86
CA ASN A 228 8.30 -16.49 -11.27
C ASN A 228 9.14 -15.21 -11.14
N GLY A 229 10.38 -15.36 -10.70
CA GLY A 229 11.28 -14.23 -10.48
C GLY A 229 12.69 -14.53 -10.95
N TRP A 230 13.23 -13.75 -11.87
CA TRP A 230 14.63 -13.82 -12.28
C TRP A 230 15.41 -12.75 -11.55
N ILE A 231 16.40 -13.18 -10.77
CA ILE A 231 17.22 -12.28 -9.96
C ILE A 231 18.57 -12.10 -10.65
N GLY A 232 19.00 -10.85 -10.80
CA GLY A 232 20.25 -10.49 -11.45
C GLY A 232 20.94 -9.31 -10.76
N PRO A 233 22.14 -8.94 -11.24
CA PRO A 233 22.88 -7.79 -10.71
C PRO A 233 22.09 -6.50 -10.96
N ASP A 234 21.71 -5.80 -9.88
CA ASP A 234 20.95 -4.53 -9.91
C ASP A 234 19.60 -4.56 -10.66
N VAL A 235 19.10 -5.74 -11.02
CA VAL A 235 17.89 -5.94 -11.82
C VAL A 235 17.19 -7.19 -11.30
N HIS A 236 15.87 -7.14 -11.21
CA HIS A 236 15.05 -8.33 -11.05
C HIS A 236 13.81 -8.22 -11.93
N PHE A 237 13.41 -9.35 -12.49
CA PHE A 237 12.22 -9.52 -13.30
C PHE A 237 11.24 -10.41 -12.55
N LEU A 238 10.05 -9.91 -12.22
CA LEU A 238 8.98 -10.72 -11.66
C LEU A 238 7.86 -10.82 -12.66
N PHE A 239 7.35 -12.03 -12.86
CA PHE A 239 6.26 -12.33 -13.77
C PHE A 239 5.26 -13.24 -13.11
N SER A 240 3.97 -12.92 -13.29
CA SER A 240 2.87 -13.71 -12.79
C SER A 240 1.83 -13.94 -13.86
N THR A 241 1.24 -15.13 -13.85
CA THR A 241 -0.08 -15.36 -14.45
C THR A 241 -1.14 -15.34 -13.35
N ILE A 242 -2.32 -14.85 -13.67
CA ILE A 242 -3.42 -14.68 -12.72
C ILE A 242 -4.76 -14.95 -13.41
N LYS A 243 -5.83 -15.12 -12.61
CA LYS A 243 -7.18 -15.46 -13.07
C LYS A 243 -7.19 -16.80 -13.81
N ASN A 244 -6.52 -17.78 -13.19
CA ASN A 244 -6.30 -19.11 -13.74
C ASN A 244 -5.61 -19.06 -15.11
N GLY A 245 -4.57 -18.21 -15.22
CA GLY A 245 -3.75 -18.09 -16.43
C GLY A 245 -4.29 -17.15 -17.52
N SER A 246 -5.48 -16.56 -17.36
CA SER A 246 -6.09 -15.72 -18.42
C SER A 246 -5.41 -14.37 -18.58
N ASP A 247 -4.88 -13.82 -17.50
CA ASP A 247 -4.19 -12.54 -17.45
C ASP A 247 -2.75 -12.76 -16.99
N CYS A 248 -1.87 -11.82 -17.30
CA CYS A 248 -0.52 -11.80 -16.79
C CYS A 248 -0.07 -10.37 -16.45
N CYS A 249 0.94 -10.30 -15.60
CA CYS A 249 1.63 -9.07 -15.29
C CYS A 249 3.12 -9.33 -15.12
N TRP A 250 3.93 -8.30 -15.36
CA TRP A 250 5.33 -8.35 -15.02
C TRP A 250 5.85 -7.00 -14.55
N VAL A 251 6.93 -7.07 -13.77
CA VAL A 251 7.73 -5.92 -13.36
C VAL A 251 9.22 -6.21 -13.62
N LEU A 252 9.94 -5.26 -14.20
CA LEU A 252 11.39 -5.31 -14.39
C LEU A 252 12.02 -4.06 -13.78
N THR A 253 12.84 -4.24 -12.76
CA THR A 253 13.61 -3.11 -12.20
C THR A 253 14.80 -2.77 -13.07
N HIS A 254 15.14 -1.49 -13.17
CA HIS A 254 16.37 -1.05 -13.82
C HIS A 254 16.93 0.17 -13.08
N LYS A 255 18.23 0.44 -13.29
CA LYS A 255 18.84 1.66 -12.77
C LYS A 255 18.22 2.88 -13.44
N ASP A 256 18.04 3.93 -12.65
CA ASP A 256 17.64 5.25 -13.13
C ASP A 256 18.50 6.32 -12.45
N GLU A 257 19.30 7.01 -13.25
CA GLU A 257 20.20 8.09 -12.83
C GLU A 257 19.64 9.48 -13.16
N HIS A 258 18.45 9.56 -13.76
CA HIS A 258 17.85 10.83 -14.16
C HIS A 258 17.35 11.61 -12.94
N ASP A 259 17.54 12.94 -13.00
CA ASP A 259 17.03 13.85 -11.98
C ASP A 259 15.50 13.85 -11.94
N ILE A 260 14.92 14.16 -10.78
CA ILE A 260 13.49 14.01 -10.54
C ILE A 260 12.73 15.24 -11.05
N ASP A 261 12.32 15.22 -12.32
CA ASP A 261 11.20 16.05 -12.77
C ASP A 261 9.85 15.44 -12.32
N GLU A 262 8.83 16.29 -12.15
CA GLU A 262 7.56 16.03 -11.46
C GLU A 262 6.70 14.85 -12.00
N SER A 263 7.09 14.22 -13.11
CA SER A 263 6.41 13.03 -13.67
C SER A 263 7.17 11.74 -13.35
N TRP A 264 6.42 10.73 -12.94
CA TRP A 264 6.94 9.48 -12.36
C TRP A 264 6.41 8.25 -13.07
N SER A 265 5.54 8.47 -14.04
CA SER A 265 4.93 7.46 -14.89
C SER A 265 5.10 7.97 -16.30
N PHE A 266 5.84 7.22 -17.10
CA PHE A 266 6.09 7.50 -18.50
C PHE A 266 5.63 6.32 -19.34
N PRO A 267 5.22 6.53 -20.60
CA PRO A 267 5.11 5.42 -21.55
C PRO A 267 6.48 4.74 -21.63
N GLY A 268 6.55 3.43 -21.36
CA GLY A 268 7.80 2.70 -21.49
C GLY A 268 8.09 2.33 -22.94
N LYS A 269 9.36 2.01 -23.23
CA LYS A 269 9.81 1.58 -24.56
C LYS A 269 10.37 0.17 -24.49
N LEU A 270 9.82 -0.73 -25.28
CA LEU A 270 10.24 -2.14 -25.28
C LEU A 270 11.71 -2.29 -25.67
N GLU A 271 12.23 -1.41 -26.52
CA GLU A 271 13.64 -1.40 -26.94
C GLU A 271 14.59 -1.21 -25.76
N GLU A 272 14.25 -0.36 -24.80
CA GLU A 272 15.04 -0.12 -23.58
C GLU A 272 14.97 -1.33 -22.63
N VAL A 273 13.79 -1.97 -22.54
CA VAL A 273 13.60 -3.22 -21.80
C VAL A 273 14.48 -4.34 -22.38
N TYR A 274 14.54 -4.46 -23.71
CA TYR A 274 15.36 -5.49 -24.37
C TYR A 274 16.85 -5.31 -24.14
N GLN A 275 17.34 -4.08 -24.04
CA GLN A 275 18.75 -3.80 -23.72
C GLN A 275 19.12 -4.32 -22.33
N VAL A 276 18.23 -4.12 -21.34
CA VAL A 276 18.45 -4.62 -19.97
C VAL A 276 18.42 -6.15 -19.91
N LEU A 277 17.65 -6.79 -20.80
CA LEU A 277 17.55 -8.26 -20.89
C LEU A 277 18.64 -8.91 -21.77
N GLU A 278 19.64 -8.17 -22.25
CA GLU A 278 20.76 -8.77 -22.97
C GLU A 278 21.56 -9.72 -22.05
N GLY A 279 21.75 -10.97 -22.48
CA GLY A 279 22.42 -12.00 -21.68
C GLY A 279 21.57 -12.60 -20.55
N TRP A 280 20.30 -12.23 -20.45
CA TRP A 280 19.32 -12.88 -19.57
C TRP A 280 18.75 -14.15 -20.22
N ASP A 281 18.11 -14.98 -19.41
CA ASP A 281 17.30 -16.12 -19.83
C ASP A 281 16.37 -15.67 -20.97
N PRO A 282 16.44 -16.31 -22.16
CA PRO A 282 15.60 -15.99 -23.32
C PRO A 282 14.10 -15.98 -23.01
N THR A 283 13.67 -16.70 -21.97
CA THR A 283 12.29 -16.72 -21.48
C THR A 283 11.82 -15.33 -21.04
N CYS A 284 12.69 -14.53 -20.40
CA CYS A 284 12.35 -13.16 -19.98
C CYS A 284 11.97 -12.30 -21.18
N LYS A 285 12.80 -12.36 -22.24
CA LYS A 285 12.52 -11.65 -23.50
C LYS A 285 11.25 -12.17 -24.16
N ALA A 286 11.05 -13.49 -24.20
CA ALA A 286 9.87 -14.10 -24.78
C ALA A 286 8.57 -13.65 -24.09
N ILE A 287 8.59 -13.41 -22.77
CA ILE A 287 7.47 -12.82 -22.02
C ILE A 287 7.27 -11.35 -22.43
N VAL A 288 8.32 -10.54 -22.41
CA VAL A 288 8.24 -9.11 -22.73
C VAL A 288 7.75 -8.85 -24.16
N GLU A 289 8.14 -9.70 -25.13
CA GLU A 289 7.66 -9.69 -26.53
C GLU A 289 6.13 -9.76 -26.66
N LYS A 290 5.41 -10.19 -25.62
CA LYS A 290 3.94 -10.32 -25.63
C LYS A 290 3.21 -9.08 -25.15
N THR A 291 3.96 -8.10 -24.63
CA THR A 291 3.41 -6.88 -24.03
C THR A 291 2.86 -5.95 -25.12
N PRO A 292 1.57 -5.57 -25.06
CA PRO A 292 1.06 -4.48 -25.89
C PRO A 292 1.79 -3.17 -25.55
N PRO A 293 2.39 -2.45 -26.51
CA PRO A 293 3.19 -1.25 -26.22
C PRO A 293 2.44 -0.17 -25.44
N GLU A 294 1.13 -0.05 -25.64
CA GLU A 294 0.27 0.94 -25.00
C GLU A 294 0.02 0.72 -23.50
N VAL A 295 0.29 -0.49 -22.99
CA VAL A 295 0.12 -0.81 -21.55
C VAL A 295 1.45 -0.77 -20.79
N LEU A 296 2.58 -0.63 -21.48
CA LEU A 296 3.89 -0.59 -20.86
C LEU A 296 4.12 0.76 -20.19
N VAL A 297 4.35 0.73 -18.88
CA VAL A 297 4.65 1.91 -18.08
C VAL A 297 6.06 1.81 -17.55
N ASP A 298 6.82 2.89 -17.64
CA ASP A 298 8.04 3.11 -16.88
C ASP A 298 7.72 3.98 -15.65
N TRP A 299 7.93 3.42 -14.47
CA TRP A 299 7.62 4.05 -13.21
C TRP A 299 8.89 4.33 -12.40
N LYS A 300 9.20 5.61 -12.18
CA LYS A 300 10.33 6.02 -11.35
C LYS A 300 10.08 5.68 -9.89
N LEU A 301 11.03 4.97 -9.28
CA LEU A 301 10.98 4.68 -7.85
C LEU A 301 11.68 5.83 -7.11
N VAL A 302 10.91 6.68 -6.45
CA VAL A 302 11.51 7.57 -5.46
C VAL A 302 11.39 6.98 -4.09
N TYR A 303 12.27 7.48 -3.25
CA TYR A 303 12.23 7.29 -1.82
C TYR A 303 12.07 8.64 -1.10
N ARG A 304 11.59 8.58 0.14
CA ARG A 304 11.62 9.68 1.10
C ARG A 304 12.02 9.12 2.45
N ASP A 305 12.86 9.86 3.16
CA ASP A 305 13.18 9.54 4.54
C ASP A 305 11.89 9.53 5.38
N PRO A 306 11.83 8.76 6.47
CA PRO A 306 10.75 8.89 7.44
C PRO A 306 10.56 10.34 7.85
N LEU A 307 9.32 10.84 7.72
CA LEU A 307 9.00 12.22 8.06
C LEU A 307 9.18 12.48 9.56
N PRO A 308 9.62 13.66 9.99
CA PRO A 308 9.80 13.97 11.41
C PRO A 308 8.48 14.01 12.21
N THR A 309 7.32 14.08 11.53
CA THR A 309 5.98 14.02 12.10
C THR A 309 4.96 13.76 11.00
N TRP A 310 3.85 13.11 11.35
CA TRP A 310 2.67 12.91 10.50
C TRP A 310 1.48 13.78 10.96
N THR A 311 1.61 14.42 12.13
CA THR A 311 0.57 15.28 12.70
C THR A 311 0.93 16.74 12.56
N SER A 312 -0.05 17.56 12.20
CA SER A 312 0.07 19.02 12.21
C SER A 312 0.27 19.58 13.61
N LYS A 313 0.57 20.88 13.70
CA LYS A 313 0.82 21.58 14.96
C LYS A 313 -0.35 21.49 15.94
N HIS A 314 -1.58 21.66 15.45
CA HIS A 314 -2.77 21.52 16.30
C HIS A 314 -3.26 20.06 16.42
N ALA A 315 -2.58 19.09 15.79
CA ALA A 315 -2.97 17.68 15.75
C ALA A 315 -4.42 17.46 15.29
N ARG A 316 -4.88 18.30 14.35
CA ARG A 316 -6.19 18.16 13.69
C ARG A 316 -6.07 17.87 12.20
N ILE A 317 -4.84 17.72 11.72
CA ILE A 317 -4.53 17.19 10.39
C ILE A 317 -3.51 16.06 10.56
N LEU A 318 -3.83 14.89 10.01
CA LEU A 318 -3.02 13.67 10.11
C LEU A 318 -2.71 13.14 8.69
N LEU A 319 -1.48 12.71 8.46
CA LEU A 319 -1.07 12.00 7.25
C LEU A 319 -1.19 10.47 7.45
N VAL A 320 -1.64 9.75 6.42
CA VAL A 320 -1.72 8.27 6.41
C VAL A 320 -1.34 7.69 5.05
N GLY A 321 -0.79 6.48 5.03
CA GLY A 321 -0.28 5.84 3.81
C GLY A 321 0.83 6.65 3.14
N ASP A 322 0.87 6.65 1.81
CA ASP A 322 1.92 7.29 1.01
C ASP A 322 2.06 8.82 1.20
N SER A 323 1.07 9.49 1.81
CA SER A 323 1.23 10.89 2.21
C SER A 323 2.22 11.04 3.38
N ALA A 324 2.29 10.05 4.26
CA ALA A 324 3.16 9.98 5.43
C ALA A 324 4.43 9.14 5.19
N HIS A 325 4.31 7.99 4.53
CA HIS A 325 5.36 6.99 4.46
C HIS A 325 5.31 6.22 3.13
N PRO A 326 5.83 6.77 2.02
CA PRO A 326 5.88 6.05 0.76
C PRO A 326 6.93 4.93 0.79
N PHE A 327 6.58 3.74 0.29
CA PHE A 327 7.44 2.56 0.31
C PHE A 327 8.07 2.28 -1.05
N LEU A 328 9.28 1.70 -1.04
CA LEU A 328 9.77 0.98 -2.22
C LEU A 328 8.89 -0.27 -2.45
N PRO A 329 8.49 -0.58 -3.70
CA PRO A 329 7.63 -1.72 -4.01
C PRO A 329 8.18 -3.07 -3.55
N THR A 330 9.51 -3.20 -3.46
CA THR A 330 10.23 -4.39 -2.96
C THR A 330 9.90 -4.74 -1.51
N SER A 331 9.30 -3.83 -0.74
CA SER A 331 8.78 -4.12 0.61
C SER A 331 7.50 -4.97 0.60
N ALA A 332 6.73 -4.94 -0.49
CA ALA A 332 5.37 -5.48 -0.59
C ALA A 332 4.42 -5.10 0.59
N GLN A 333 4.69 -3.97 1.27
CA GLN A 333 4.00 -3.59 2.50
C GLN A 333 3.35 -2.21 2.49
N GLY A 334 3.66 -1.31 1.55
CA GLY A 334 3.15 0.07 1.58
C GLY A 334 1.62 0.18 1.71
N ALA A 335 0.88 -0.50 0.82
CA ALA A 335 -0.58 -0.51 0.89
C ALA A 335 -1.12 -1.19 2.17
N THR A 336 -0.40 -2.19 2.68
CA THR A 336 -0.77 -2.87 3.93
C THR A 336 -0.56 -1.97 5.15
N GLN A 337 0.56 -1.25 5.23
CA GLN A 337 0.82 -0.29 6.30
C GLN A 337 -0.16 0.88 6.27
N ALA A 338 -0.57 1.33 5.09
CA ALA A 338 -1.61 2.34 4.93
C ALA A 338 -2.98 1.89 5.47
N MET A 339 -3.29 0.59 5.38
CA MET A 339 -4.50 0.02 5.98
C MET A 339 -4.39 -0.06 7.51
N GLU A 340 -3.24 -0.50 8.02
CA GLU A 340 -2.97 -0.51 9.47
C GLU A 340 -3.14 0.90 10.06
N ASP A 341 -2.74 1.96 9.35
CA ASP A 341 -2.96 3.35 9.81
C ASP A 341 -4.44 3.66 10.02
N GLY A 342 -5.29 3.31 9.04
CA GLY A 342 -6.72 3.57 9.08
C GLY A 342 -7.43 2.84 10.22
N VAL A 343 -7.02 1.60 10.49
CA VAL A 343 -7.50 0.82 11.63
C VAL A 343 -7.08 1.46 12.94
N THR A 344 -5.79 1.78 13.10
CA THR A 344 -5.26 2.32 14.35
C THR A 344 -5.86 3.69 14.68
N ILE A 345 -6.08 4.58 13.69
CA ILE A 345 -6.66 5.91 13.97
C ILE A 345 -8.12 5.79 14.40
N ALA A 346 -8.89 4.87 13.80
CA ALA A 346 -10.26 4.62 14.19
C ALA A 346 -10.36 4.11 15.65
N VAL A 347 -9.45 3.22 16.07
CA VAL A 347 -9.35 2.79 17.48
C VAL A 347 -9.03 3.98 18.39
N CYS A 348 -8.03 4.78 18.04
CA CYS A 348 -7.61 5.91 18.86
C CYS A 348 -8.73 6.94 19.05
N LEU A 349 -9.43 7.32 17.97
CA LEU A 349 -10.53 8.28 18.01
C LEU A 349 -11.72 7.76 18.81
N ARG A 350 -12.10 6.49 18.61
CA ARG A 350 -13.18 5.83 19.34
C ARG A 350 -12.94 5.84 20.84
N ARG A 351 -11.71 5.51 21.27
CA ARG A 351 -11.37 5.39 22.69
C ARG A 351 -11.14 6.73 23.37
N ALA A 352 -10.54 7.69 22.69
CA ALA A 352 -10.27 9.01 23.24
C ALA A 352 -11.57 9.83 23.41
N GLY A 353 -12.52 9.66 22.49
CA GLY A 353 -13.76 10.43 22.46
C GLY A 353 -13.57 11.84 21.88
N LYS A 354 -14.70 12.53 21.69
CA LYS A 354 -14.77 13.81 20.96
C LYS A 354 -13.89 14.91 21.54
N GLU A 355 -13.83 15.03 22.86
CA GLU A 355 -13.06 16.08 23.53
C GLU A 355 -11.54 15.89 23.40
N ASN A 356 -11.08 14.71 22.95
CA ASN A 356 -9.67 14.33 22.96
C ASN A 356 -9.13 13.98 21.56
N VAL A 357 -9.74 14.51 20.49
CA VAL A 357 -9.32 14.24 19.09
C VAL A 357 -7.82 14.50 18.89
N GLN A 358 -7.30 15.62 19.40
CA GLN A 358 -5.88 15.96 19.27
C GLN A 358 -4.95 14.95 19.96
N ALA A 359 -5.35 14.46 21.15
CA ALA A 359 -4.58 13.43 21.86
C ALA A 359 -4.67 12.08 21.15
N ALA A 360 -5.83 11.73 20.56
CA ALA A 360 -6.00 10.54 19.75
C ALA A 360 -5.08 10.52 18.52
N VAL A 361 -4.96 11.66 17.83
CA VAL A 361 -4.10 11.82 16.65
C VAL A 361 -2.62 11.63 17.00
N ARG A 362 -2.15 12.21 18.12
CA ARG A 362 -0.78 12.00 18.60
C ARG A 362 -0.53 10.56 19.08
N THR A 363 -1.53 9.96 19.72
CA THR A 363 -1.49 8.55 20.15
C THR A 363 -1.34 7.61 18.96
N HIS A 364 -2.09 7.85 17.87
CA HIS A 364 -1.96 7.10 16.62
C HIS A 364 -0.54 7.15 16.06
N GLN A 365 0.05 8.34 15.97
CA GLN A 365 1.41 8.49 15.48
C GLN A 365 2.39 7.66 16.31
N GLU A 366 2.34 7.77 17.64
CA GLU A 366 3.24 7.01 18.51
C GLU A 366 3.12 5.49 18.31
N ILE A 367 1.89 4.98 18.15
CA ILE A 367 1.65 3.54 17.91
C ILE A 367 2.26 3.09 16.57
N ARG A 368 2.16 3.92 15.54
CA ARG A 368 2.47 3.53 14.16
C ARG A 368 3.90 3.81 13.73
N TYR A 369 4.50 4.90 14.23
CA TYR A 369 5.69 5.51 13.64
C TYR A 369 6.88 4.55 13.52
N GLU A 370 7.33 3.97 14.63
CA GLU A 370 8.50 3.08 14.61
C GLU A 370 8.24 1.79 13.83
N ARG A 371 7.02 1.25 13.91
CA ARG A 371 6.65 0.07 13.12
C ARG A 371 6.74 0.37 11.62
N VAL A 372 6.10 1.44 11.16
CA VAL A 372 6.12 1.83 9.74
C VAL A 372 7.54 2.09 9.28
N ARG A 373 8.33 2.84 10.07
CA ARG A 373 9.74 3.13 9.77
C ARG A 373 10.57 1.84 9.61
N ALA A 374 10.40 0.89 10.52
CA ALA A 374 11.09 -0.40 10.44
C ALA A 374 10.67 -1.19 9.19
N VAL A 375 9.37 -1.24 8.86
CA VAL A 375 8.87 -1.93 7.68
C VAL A 375 9.33 -1.23 6.39
N GLN A 376 9.40 0.11 6.35
CA GLN A 376 9.83 0.88 5.17
C GLN A 376 11.25 0.49 4.75
N LYS A 377 12.14 0.30 5.73
CA LYS A 377 13.53 -0.11 5.50
C LYS A 377 13.66 -1.50 4.87
N THR A 378 12.67 -2.39 5.05
CA THR A 378 12.72 -3.73 4.46
C THR A 378 12.70 -3.71 2.92
N GLY A 379 12.16 -2.65 2.31
CA GLY A 379 12.19 -2.48 0.86
C GLY A 379 13.62 -2.39 0.30
N GLU A 380 14.48 -1.60 0.95
CA GLU A 380 15.89 -1.48 0.58
C GLU A 380 16.64 -2.79 0.86
N THR A 381 16.43 -3.39 2.04
CA THR A 381 17.06 -4.67 2.39
C THR A 381 16.71 -5.78 1.40
N THR A 382 15.46 -5.86 0.96
CA THR A 382 15.00 -6.88 0.00
C THR A 382 15.55 -6.62 -1.40
N ARG A 383 15.53 -5.37 -1.85
CA ARG A 383 16.16 -4.96 -3.10
C ARG A 383 17.64 -5.36 -3.11
N ASP A 384 18.39 -4.93 -2.10
CA ASP A 384 19.85 -5.15 -2.02
C ASP A 384 20.19 -6.63 -1.91
N ARG A 385 19.40 -7.42 -1.17
CA ARG A 385 19.54 -8.88 -1.11
C ARG A 385 19.50 -9.51 -2.50
N TRP A 386 18.54 -9.11 -3.34
CA TRP A 386 18.39 -9.64 -4.69
C TRP A 386 19.42 -9.07 -5.65
N HIS A 387 19.54 -7.74 -5.72
CA HIS A 387 20.41 -7.02 -6.65
C HIS A 387 21.90 -7.26 -6.42
N LYS A 388 22.29 -7.64 -5.20
CA LYS A 388 23.69 -7.93 -4.82
C LYS A 388 23.88 -9.41 -4.49
N THR A 389 23.04 -10.30 -5.03
CA THR A 389 23.13 -11.74 -4.78
C THR A 389 24.51 -12.29 -5.16
N ASP A 390 25.20 -12.89 -4.20
CA ASP A 390 26.36 -13.75 -4.45
C ASP A 390 25.84 -15.13 -4.91
N TRP A 391 25.86 -15.37 -6.22
CA TRP A 391 25.26 -16.56 -6.81
C TRP A 391 25.95 -17.87 -6.38
N GLU A 392 27.24 -17.86 -6.03
CA GLU A 392 27.88 -19.06 -5.49
C GLU A 392 27.31 -19.47 -4.13
N LYS A 393 26.93 -18.47 -3.31
CA LYS A 393 26.24 -18.71 -2.03
C LYS A 393 24.76 -18.97 -2.22
N GLY A 394 24.08 -18.21 -3.09
CA GLY A 394 22.66 -18.33 -3.35
C GLY A 394 22.26 -19.72 -3.83
N THR A 395 23.09 -20.35 -4.68
CA THR A 395 22.86 -21.73 -5.13
C THR A 395 23.07 -22.76 -4.01
N LYS A 396 23.98 -22.51 -3.06
CA LYS A 396 24.25 -23.41 -1.93
C LYS A 396 23.25 -23.25 -0.78
N ASP A 397 22.77 -22.03 -0.55
CA ASP A 397 21.72 -21.69 0.41
C ASP A 397 20.59 -20.91 -0.28
N PRO A 398 19.66 -21.61 -0.96
CA PRO A 398 18.54 -20.98 -1.66
C PRO A 398 17.62 -20.12 -0.79
N LYS A 399 17.67 -20.26 0.55
CA LYS A 399 16.89 -19.39 1.45
C LYS A 399 17.43 -17.97 1.49
N SER A 400 18.71 -17.76 1.21
CA SER A 400 19.34 -16.43 1.17
C SER A 400 18.74 -15.51 0.08
N ILE A 401 18.17 -16.09 -0.97
CA ILE A 401 17.50 -15.38 -2.07
C ILE A 401 15.97 -15.40 -1.98
N ALA A 402 15.41 -16.07 -0.96
CA ALA A 402 13.97 -16.14 -0.75
C ALA A 402 13.38 -14.75 -0.47
N PHE A 403 12.13 -14.54 -0.90
CA PHE A 403 11.37 -13.35 -0.54
C PHE A 403 11.09 -13.35 0.97
N PRO A 404 11.47 -12.29 1.72
CA PRO A 404 11.28 -12.24 3.16
C PRO A 404 9.79 -12.35 3.55
N ARG A 405 9.53 -13.10 4.63
CA ARG A 405 8.20 -13.23 5.25
C ARG A 405 8.37 -13.15 6.76
N GLU A 406 8.63 -11.93 7.26
CA GLU A 406 8.94 -11.72 8.67
C GLU A 406 7.68 -11.74 9.54
N ASP A 407 7.67 -12.60 10.56
CA ASP A 407 6.48 -12.83 11.38
C ASP A 407 6.02 -11.57 12.14
N TRP A 408 6.96 -10.74 12.62
CA TRP A 408 6.62 -9.50 13.31
C TRP A 408 5.88 -8.50 12.40
N ILE A 409 6.02 -8.62 11.08
CA ILE A 409 5.25 -7.85 10.09
C ILE A 409 3.91 -8.52 9.85
N HIS A 410 3.94 -9.77 9.36
CA HIS A 410 2.76 -10.45 8.80
C HIS A 410 1.80 -11.02 9.85
N GLN A 411 2.26 -11.31 11.06
CA GLN A 411 1.41 -11.79 12.16
C GLN A 411 0.81 -10.66 13.01
N HIS A 412 1.24 -9.42 12.76
CA HIS A 412 0.72 -8.27 13.49
C HIS A 412 -0.78 -8.06 13.25
N ASP A 413 -1.46 -7.62 14.30
CA ASP A 413 -2.86 -7.25 14.32
C ASP A 413 -2.96 -5.81 14.81
N ALA A 414 -3.11 -4.87 13.87
CA ALA A 414 -3.05 -3.44 14.16
C ALA A 414 -4.20 -2.96 15.07
N GLU A 415 -5.39 -3.58 14.98
CA GLU A 415 -6.51 -3.24 15.85
C GLU A 415 -6.26 -3.72 17.27
N LYS A 416 -5.90 -4.99 17.43
CA LYS A 416 -5.62 -5.59 18.73
C LYS A 416 -4.45 -4.86 19.41
N HIS A 417 -3.38 -4.61 18.67
CA HIS A 417 -2.23 -3.89 19.20
C HIS A 417 -2.61 -2.48 19.65
N ALA A 418 -3.33 -1.72 18.82
CA ALA A 418 -3.80 -0.39 19.19
C ALA A 418 -4.67 -0.41 20.45
N GLU A 419 -5.57 -1.39 20.59
CA GLU A 419 -6.37 -1.58 21.80
C GLU A 419 -5.53 -1.88 23.04
N GLU A 420 -4.49 -2.70 22.92
CA GLU A 420 -3.63 -3.08 24.05
C GLU A 420 -2.78 -1.91 24.55
N VAL A 421 -2.20 -1.11 23.65
CA VAL A 421 -1.23 -0.06 24.03
C VAL A 421 -1.86 1.33 24.22
N PHE A 422 -3.13 1.51 23.86
CA PHE A 422 -3.79 2.82 23.84
C PHE A 422 -3.66 3.56 25.18
N ASP A 423 -4.05 2.94 26.31
CA ASP A 423 -4.13 3.66 27.59
C ASP A 423 -2.76 4.16 28.08
N GLU A 424 -1.70 3.42 27.81
CA GLU A 424 -0.35 3.81 28.20
C GLU A 424 0.14 5.01 27.38
N ILE A 425 -0.06 4.94 26.06
CA ILE A 425 0.40 5.99 25.14
C ILE A 425 -0.48 7.24 25.25
N PHE A 426 -1.80 7.08 25.32
CA PHE A 426 -2.75 8.19 25.40
C PHE A 426 -2.51 9.09 26.61
N LYS A 427 -2.12 8.52 27.76
CA LYS A 427 -1.75 9.28 28.97
C LYS A 427 -0.61 10.27 28.74
N LYS A 428 0.26 10.05 27.74
CA LYS A 428 1.33 11.00 27.39
C LYS A 428 0.78 12.31 26.80
N PHE A 429 -0.40 12.25 26.17
CA PHE A 429 -0.97 13.34 25.39
C PHE A 429 -2.29 13.89 25.96
N ALA A 430 -2.90 13.19 26.91
CA ALA A 430 -4.15 13.59 27.55
C ALA A 430 -4.00 14.71 28.60
N ASP A 431 -2.78 14.95 29.10
CA ASP A 431 -2.50 16.01 30.07
C ASP A 431 -1.92 17.26 29.38
N PRO A 432 -2.69 18.36 29.26
CA PRO A 432 -2.23 19.58 28.61
C PRO A 432 -1.11 20.31 29.39
N GLY A 433 -0.81 19.92 30.63
CA GLY A 433 0.25 20.52 31.46
C GLY A 433 1.66 19.92 31.28
N ARG A 434 1.78 18.81 30.54
CA ARG A 434 3.08 18.24 30.20
C ARG A 434 3.60 18.96 28.95
N GLU A 435 4.77 19.59 29.05
CA GLU A 435 5.47 20.15 27.89
C GLU A 435 5.43 19.11 26.77
N GLN A 436 4.74 19.44 25.68
CA GLN A 436 4.73 18.62 24.48
C GLN A 436 6.17 18.62 24.00
N SER A 437 6.90 17.54 24.28
CA SER A 437 8.23 17.31 23.71
C SER A 437 8.14 17.64 22.23
N GLY A 438 9.09 18.43 21.73
CA GLY A 438 9.07 19.06 20.41
C GLY A 438 8.91 18.09 19.22
N PRO A 439 9.35 18.43 18.01
CA PRO A 439 9.20 17.53 16.86
C PRO A 439 9.65 16.10 17.25
N PHE A 440 8.92 15.10 16.75
CA PHE A 440 9.15 13.68 16.97
C PHE A 440 10.48 13.31 16.29
N LEU A 441 11.59 13.82 16.83
CA LEU A 441 12.92 13.58 16.31
C LEU A 441 13.28 12.15 16.73
N PRO A 442 13.58 11.26 15.79
CA PRO A 442 13.97 9.91 16.12
C PRO A 442 15.18 9.97 17.05
N LYS A 443 15.20 9.12 18.08
CA LYS A 443 16.44 8.87 18.81
C LYS A 443 17.43 8.29 17.81
N GLU A 444 18.53 8.98 17.56
CA GLU A 444 19.66 8.43 16.81
C GLU A 444 20.19 7.23 17.59
N GLU A 445 19.77 6.01 17.26
CA GLU A 445 20.49 4.82 17.65
C GLU A 445 21.50 4.48 16.54
N PRO A 446 22.80 4.32 16.87
CA PRO A 446 23.78 3.89 15.91
C PRO A 446 23.40 2.49 15.44
N VAL A 447 23.28 2.32 14.11
CA VAL A 447 23.10 1.01 13.49
C VAL A 447 24.31 0.16 13.87
N ALA A 448 24.12 -0.77 14.79
CA ALA A 448 25.11 -1.80 15.07
C ALA A 448 25.21 -2.67 13.81
N VAL A 449 26.29 -2.48 13.06
CA VAL A 449 26.72 -3.41 12.03
C VAL A 449 27.28 -4.62 12.76
N SER A 450 26.54 -5.73 12.76
CA SER A 450 27.05 -7.05 13.10
C SER A 450 26.75 -8.01 11.96
#